data_AF-A0A966TSX7-F1
#
_entry.id   AF-A0A966TSX7-F1
#
_cell.length_a   1.000
_cell.length_b   1.000
_cell.length_c   1.000
_cell.angle_alpha   90.00
_cell.angle_beta   90.00
_cell.angle_gamma   90.00
#
_symmetry.space_group_name_H-M   'P 1'
#
loop_
_entity.id
_entity.type
_entity.pdbx_description
1 polymer ?
#
loop_
_entity_poly.entity_id
_entity_poly.type
_entity_poly.pdbx_seq_one_letter_code
_entity_poly.pdbx_strand_id
1 'polypeptide(L)'
;MDAISDFGPGRHVHPIQARKALEELSQSRPARILSVGDDSVELEIDGLASIFECAAAPRLASLVNSGRCALSDGTRTFGLLGSFGVLVVLASDEGTTISRQPFIDPNIVMIDDGAAIFSPTDGGSWHLFGVTPRSS
;
A
#
# COMPACT_ATOMS: atom_id res chain seq x y z
N MET A 1 -3.41 -22.49 -17.99
CA MET A 1 -2.63 -21.24 -17.98
C MET A 1 -3.67 -20.14 -17.90
N ASP A 2 -4.20 -19.92 -16.69
CA ASP A 2 -5.25 -18.93 -16.50
C ASP A 2 -4.60 -17.56 -16.54
N ALA A 3 -4.89 -16.82 -17.60
CA ALA A 3 -4.51 -15.43 -17.70
C ALA A 3 -5.19 -14.70 -16.53
N ILE A 4 -4.39 -14.20 -15.59
CA ILE A 4 -4.85 -13.28 -14.56
C ILE A 4 -5.33 -12.03 -15.29
N SER A 5 -6.61 -11.97 -15.60
CA SER A 5 -7.22 -10.96 -16.46
C SER A 5 -7.96 -9.90 -15.65
N ASP A 6 -7.40 -9.45 -14.53
CA ASP A 6 -8.13 -8.55 -13.64
C ASP A 6 -7.31 -7.40 -13.04
N PHE A 7 -6.69 -6.64 -13.95
CA PHE A 7 -5.91 -5.45 -13.64
C PHE A 7 -6.75 -4.19 -13.84
N GLY A 8 -7.19 -3.58 -12.74
CA GLY A 8 -7.92 -2.32 -12.75
C GLY A 8 -7.70 -1.52 -11.46
N PRO A 9 -7.89 -0.20 -11.48
CA PRO A 9 -7.93 0.61 -10.25
C PRO A 9 -8.94 0.03 -9.26
N GLY A 10 -8.55 -0.17 -8.00
CA GLY A 10 -9.39 -0.88 -7.03
C GLY A 10 -9.30 -2.42 -7.10
N ARG A 11 -8.49 -3.04 -7.97
CA ARG A 11 -8.29 -4.51 -8.06
C ARG A 11 -6.83 -4.91 -7.80
N HIS A 12 -6.38 -6.06 -8.33
CA HIS A 12 -4.97 -6.41 -8.36
C HIS A 12 -4.19 -5.33 -9.11
N VAL A 13 -3.13 -4.81 -8.49
CA VAL A 13 -2.32 -3.74 -9.07
C VAL A 13 -1.58 -4.28 -10.29
N HIS A 14 -1.75 -3.66 -11.46
CA HIS A 14 -1.00 -4.04 -12.64
C HIS A 14 0.51 -3.84 -12.38
N PRO A 15 1.40 -4.77 -12.76
CA PRO A 15 2.84 -4.64 -12.50
C PRO A 15 3.46 -3.32 -13.00
N ILE A 16 3.00 -2.80 -14.15
CA ILE A 16 3.41 -1.48 -14.67
C ILE A 16 2.93 -0.33 -13.76
N GLN A 17 1.70 -0.38 -13.24
CA GLN A 17 1.18 0.64 -12.33
C GLN A 17 1.91 0.60 -10.99
N ALA A 18 2.13 -0.60 -10.46
CA ALA A 18 2.93 -0.84 -9.27
C ALA A 18 4.34 -0.26 -9.43
N ARG A 19 5.02 -0.60 -10.53
CA ARG A 19 6.35 -0.09 -10.85
C ARG A 19 6.37 1.42 -10.94
N LYS A 20 5.43 2.04 -11.66
CA LYS A 20 5.36 3.49 -11.77
C LYS A 20 5.11 4.17 -10.43
N ALA A 21 4.19 3.65 -9.62
CA ALA A 21 3.93 4.18 -8.29
C ALA A 21 5.17 4.11 -7.37
N LEU A 22 6.01 3.10 -7.56
CA LEU A 22 7.27 2.91 -6.83
C LEU A 22 8.41 3.78 -7.40
N GLU A 23 8.49 3.96 -8.72
CA GLU A 23 9.46 4.88 -9.37
C GLU A 23 9.15 6.35 -9.03
N GLU A 24 7.88 6.69 -8.88
CA GLU A 24 7.39 8.05 -8.57
C GLU A 24 7.15 8.26 -7.07
N LEU A 25 7.73 7.42 -6.20
CA LEU A 25 7.39 7.43 -4.79
C LEU A 25 7.71 8.74 -4.06
N SER A 26 8.68 9.51 -4.56
CA SER A 26 8.98 10.86 -4.06
C SER A 26 7.85 11.87 -4.30
N GLN A 27 6.90 11.54 -5.19
CA GLN A 27 5.69 12.30 -5.48
C GLN A 27 4.45 11.71 -4.79
N SER A 28 4.59 10.56 -4.12
CA SER A 28 3.49 9.92 -3.39
C SER A 28 3.04 10.78 -2.22
N ARG A 29 1.73 10.76 -1.97
CA ARG A 29 1.13 11.47 -0.84
C ARG A 29 1.08 10.56 0.39
N PRO A 30 1.57 11.02 1.55
CA PRO A 30 1.37 10.30 2.80
C PRO A 30 -0.11 10.06 3.07
N ALA A 31 -0.45 8.83 3.44
CA ALA A 31 -1.81 8.42 3.76
C ALA A 31 -1.83 7.70 5.11
N ARG A 32 -2.91 7.88 5.87
CA ARG A 32 -3.16 7.11 7.08
C ARG A 32 -4.41 6.25 6.87
N ILE A 33 -4.28 4.95 7.14
CA ILE A 33 -5.42 4.04 7.06
C ILE A 33 -6.25 4.21 8.33
N LEU A 34 -7.46 4.75 8.18
CA LEU A 34 -8.38 4.98 9.29
C LEU A 34 -9.24 3.75 9.59
N SER A 35 -9.77 3.12 8.54
CA SER A 35 -10.60 1.92 8.61
C SER A 35 -10.48 1.10 7.32
N VAL A 36 -10.71 -0.21 7.42
CA VAL A 36 -10.76 -1.13 6.27
C VAL A 36 -12.11 -1.85 6.34
N GLY A 37 -12.92 -1.68 5.30
CA GLY A 37 -14.20 -2.37 5.11
C GLY A 37 -14.06 -3.64 4.27
N ASP A 38 -15.18 -4.19 3.82
CA ASP A 38 -15.19 -5.42 3.02
C ASP A 38 -14.67 -5.21 1.59
N ASP A 39 -14.94 -4.05 0.99
CA ASP A 39 -14.63 -3.69 -0.39
C ASP A 39 -13.99 -2.29 -0.52
N SER A 40 -13.61 -1.70 0.61
CA SER A 40 -13.23 -0.29 0.69
C SER A 40 -12.22 -0.02 1.80
N VAL A 41 -11.54 1.11 1.68
CA VAL A 41 -10.59 1.61 2.67
C VAL A 41 -10.81 3.10 2.86
N GLU A 42 -10.81 3.53 4.11
CA GLU A 42 -10.85 4.95 4.46
C GLU A 42 -9.43 5.45 4.71
N LEU A 43 -9.03 6.47 3.96
CA LEU A 43 -7.70 7.06 4.02
C LEU A 43 -7.81 8.53 4.43
N GLU A 44 -6.95 8.95 5.37
CA GLU A 44 -6.67 10.36 5.62
C GLU A 44 -5.43 10.77 4.81
N ILE A 45 -5.60 11.76 3.93
CA ILE A 45 -4.55 12.31 3.07
C ILE A 45 -4.61 13.83 3.20
N ASP A 46 -3.48 14.48 3.50
CA ASP A 46 -3.41 15.93 3.71
C ASP A 46 -4.45 16.46 4.74
N GLY A 47 -4.78 15.64 5.74
CA GLY A 47 -5.78 15.94 6.78
C GLY A 47 -7.25 15.75 6.37
N LEU A 48 -7.50 15.21 5.17
CA LEU A 48 -8.84 14.93 4.67
C LEU A 48 -9.10 13.42 4.62
N ALA A 49 -10.14 12.97 5.32
CA ALA A 49 -10.62 11.60 5.25
C ALA A 49 -11.46 11.39 3.98
N SER A 50 -11.22 10.29 3.28
CA SER A 50 -11.97 9.90 2.07
C SER A 50 -12.04 8.39 1.93
N ILE A 51 -13.16 7.90 1.40
CA ILE A 51 -13.39 6.47 1.17
C ILE A 51 -12.97 6.11 -0.24
N PHE A 52 -12.19 5.04 -0.35
CA PHE A 52 -11.73 4.47 -1.61
C PHE A 52 -12.26 3.05 -1.76
N GLU A 53 -12.64 2.69 -2.98
CA GLU A 53 -12.89 1.31 -3.37
C GLU A 53 -11.57 0.53 -3.40
N CYS A 54 -11.57 -0.67 -2.85
CA CYS A 54 -10.42 -1.57 -2.75
C CYS A 54 -10.92 -3.03 -2.73
N ALA A 55 -10.92 -3.70 -3.87
CA ALA A 55 -11.31 -5.12 -3.97
C ALA A 55 -10.36 -6.04 -3.19
N ALA A 56 -9.13 -5.60 -2.94
CA ALA A 56 -8.17 -6.30 -2.08
C ALA A 56 -8.29 -5.88 -0.60
N ALA A 57 -9.38 -5.24 -0.18
CA ALA A 57 -9.61 -4.83 1.20
C ALA A 57 -9.51 -5.98 2.21
N PRO A 58 -9.97 -7.22 1.95
CA PRO A 58 -9.77 -8.33 2.88
C PRO A 58 -8.30 -8.65 3.13
N ARG A 59 -7.46 -8.58 2.09
CA ARG A 59 -6.00 -8.75 2.21
C ARG A 59 -5.38 -7.60 2.97
N LEU A 60 -5.84 -6.36 2.73
CA LEU A 60 -5.39 -5.18 3.46
C LEU A 60 -5.76 -5.27 4.95
N ALA A 61 -6.98 -5.67 5.28
CA ALA A 61 -7.45 -5.86 6.64
C ALA A 61 -6.60 -6.91 7.37
N SER A 62 -6.31 -8.04 6.71
CA SER A 62 -5.42 -9.06 7.28
C SER A 62 -4.02 -8.51 7.55
N LEU A 63 -3.49 -7.66 6.67
CA LEU A 63 -2.18 -7.03 6.83
C LEU A 63 -2.18 -6.02 7.99
N VAL A 64 -3.18 -5.14 8.06
CA VAL A 64 -3.34 -4.15 9.14
C VAL A 64 -3.52 -4.83 10.50
N ASN A 65 -4.38 -5.83 10.57
CA ASN A 65 -4.68 -6.57 11.81
C ASN A 65 -3.53 -7.46 12.28
N SER A 66 -2.54 -7.74 11.41
CA SER A 66 -1.37 -8.52 11.79
C SER A 66 -0.44 -7.79 12.76
N GLY A 67 -0.62 -6.47 12.94
CA GLY A 67 0.25 -5.63 13.78
C GLY A 67 1.63 -5.37 13.18
N ARG A 68 1.89 -5.84 11.96
CA ARG A 68 3.19 -5.76 11.29
C ARG A 68 3.38 -4.53 10.42
N CYS A 69 2.38 -3.66 10.31
CA CYS A 69 2.47 -2.47 9.47
C CYS A 69 3.23 -1.33 10.16
N ALA A 70 3.92 -0.52 9.37
CA ALA A 70 4.43 0.77 9.83
C ALA A 70 3.28 1.64 10.36
N LEU A 71 3.52 2.36 11.46
CA LEU A 71 2.51 3.22 12.10
C LEU A 71 2.87 4.69 11.94
N SER A 72 1.89 5.55 11.61
CA SER A 72 2.09 6.99 11.41
C SER A 72 2.32 7.75 12.72
N ASP A 73 1.50 7.44 13.73
CA ASP A 73 1.48 8.13 15.04
C ASP A 73 1.44 7.13 16.21
N GLY A 74 1.79 5.87 15.94
CA GLY A 74 1.71 4.77 16.90
C GLY A 74 0.31 4.15 17.04
N THR A 75 -0.71 4.66 16.32
CA THR A 75 -2.08 4.12 16.41
C THR A 75 -2.71 3.78 15.06
N ARG A 76 -2.22 4.38 13.97
CA ARG A 76 -2.74 4.17 12.61
C ARG A 76 -1.67 3.64 11.68
N THR A 77 -2.07 2.74 10.78
CA THR A 77 -1.19 2.23 9.72
C THR A 77 -0.83 3.35 8.75
N PHE A 78 0.47 3.49 8.51
CA PHE A 78 1.04 4.40 7.52
C PHE A 78 0.99 3.76 6.13
N GLY A 79 0.65 4.58 5.13
CA GLY A 79 0.74 4.22 3.72
C GLY A 79 1.17 5.40 2.86
N LEU A 80 1.49 5.11 1.61
CA LEU A 80 1.81 6.10 0.58
C LEU A 80 0.85 5.91 -0.58
N LEU A 81 0.07 6.93 -0.90
CA LEU A 81 -0.76 6.93 -2.10
C LEU A 81 0.05 7.47 -3.28
N GLY A 82 0.48 6.55 -4.15
CA GLY A 82 1.18 6.86 -5.38
C GLY A 82 0.24 7.07 -6.57
N SER A 83 0.85 7.25 -7.74
CA SER A 83 0.16 7.41 -9.01
C SER A 83 -0.75 6.21 -9.35
N PHE A 84 -1.71 6.45 -10.24
CA PHE A 84 -2.66 5.44 -10.73
C PHE A 84 -3.53 4.77 -9.64
N GLY A 85 -3.67 5.41 -8.47
CA GLY A 85 -4.46 4.85 -7.38
C GLY A 85 -3.79 3.64 -6.75
N VAL A 86 -2.47 3.68 -6.57
CA VAL A 86 -1.74 2.60 -5.89
C VAL A 86 -1.43 3.03 -4.46
N LEU A 87 -2.05 2.37 -3.50
CA LEU A 87 -1.72 2.47 -2.09
C LEU A 87 -0.59 1.50 -1.76
N VAL A 88 0.52 2.03 -1.26
CA VAL A 88 1.67 1.28 -0.79
C VAL A 88 1.64 1.22 0.73
N VAL A 89 1.69 0.01 1.29
CA VAL A 89 1.73 -0.24 2.73
C VAL A 89 3.01 -1.00 3.05
N LEU A 90 3.80 -0.47 4.00
CA LEU A 90 4.99 -1.14 4.48
C LEU A 90 4.63 -2.03 5.66
N ALA A 91 5.01 -3.30 5.59
CA ALA A 91 4.87 -4.25 6.69
C ALA A 91 6.18 -5.01 6.93
N SER A 92 6.43 -5.48 8.14
CA SER A 92 7.65 -6.22 8.48
C SER A 92 7.35 -7.65 8.89
N ASP A 93 8.38 -8.49 8.84
CA ASP A 93 8.28 -9.80 9.45
C ASP A 93 8.17 -9.71 10.98
N GLU A 94 7.66 -10.77 11.58
CA GLU A 94 7.42 -10.85 13.02
C GLU A 94 8.73 -10.60 13.80
N GLY A 95 8.69 -9.63 14.73
CA GLY A 95 9.86 -9.23 15.54
C GLY A 95 10.68 -8.07 14.96
N THR A 96 10.38 -7.61 13.74
CA THR A 96 11.09 -6.48 13.11
C THR A 96 10.30 -5.19 13.30
N THR A 97 10.93 -4.16 13.85
CA THR A 97 10.30 -2.84 14.03
C THR A 97 10.64 -1.96 12.85
N ILE A 98 9.64 -1.53 12.07
CA ILE A 98 9.84 -0.55 11.01
C ILE A 98 10.03 0.83 11.66
N SER A 99 11.05 1.58 11.24
CA SER A 99 11.22 2.97 11.66
C SER A 99 9.98 3.79 11.32
N ARG A 100 9.66 4.81 12.14
CA ARG A 100 8.55 5.74 11.87
C ARG A 100 8.72 6.52 10.56
N GLN A 101 9.94 6.54 10.02
CA GLN A 101 10.29 7.08 8.71
C GLN A 101 11.14 6.02 8.00
N PRO A 102 10.51 5.00 7.39
CA PRO A 102 11.26 3.97 6.70
C PRO A 102 12.03 4.63 5.55
N PHE A 103 13.35 4.44 5.51
CA PHE A 103 14.16 4.89 4.39
C PHE A 103 13.83 4.03 3.18
N ILE A 104 13.55 4.69 2.06
CA ILE A 104 13.15 4.08 0.80
C ILE A 104 14.40 3.94 -0.06
N ASP A 105 14.77 2.70 -0.40
CA ASP A 105 15.85 2.47 -1.37
C ASP A 105 15.35 2.83 -2.79
N PRO A 106 16.06 3.71 -3.53
CA PRO A 106 15.69 4.07 -4.89
C PRO A 106 15.87 2.93 -5.92
N ASN A 107 16.53 1.81 -5.58
CA ASN A 107 16.84 0.72 -6.52
C ASN A 107 15.83 -0.44 -6.46
N ILE A 108 14.55 -0.12 -6.60
CA ILE A 108 13.46 -1.09 -6.50
C ILE A 108 13.49 -2.11 -7.65
N VAL A 109 13.51 -3.42 -7.32
CA VAL A 109 13.29 -4.54 -8.26
C VAL A 109 11.94 -5.18 -7.94
N MET A 110 11.13 -5.40 -8.99
CA MET A 110 9.78 -5.95 -8.90
C MET A 110 9.80 -7.49 -8.93
N ILE A 111 8.96 -8.17 -8.14
CA ILE A 111 8.51 -9.54 -8.44
C ILE A 111 7.09 -9.53 -9.00
N ASP A 112 6.75 -10.59 -9.74
CA ASP A 112 5.55 -10.71 -10.58
C ASP A 112 4.21 -10.51 -9.82
N ASP A 113 4.19 -10.64 -8.49
CA ASP A 113 2.99 -10.45 -7.66
C ASP A 113 2.83 -9.03 -7.09
N GLY A 114 3.58 -8.06 -7.60
CA GLY A 114 3.50 -6.66 -7.16
C GLY A 114 4.16 -6.41 -5.80
N ALA A 115 4.90 -7.39 -5.25
CA ALA A 115 5.83 -7.15 -4.17
C ALA A 115 7.15 -6.59 -4.74
N ALA A 116 7.72 -5.60 -4.07
CA ALA A 116 9.05 -5.09 -4.37
C ALA A 116 10.09 -5.89 -3.58
N ILE A 117 11.15 -6.38 -4.23
CA ILE A 117 12.27 -7.12 -3.62
C ILE A 117 13.12 -6.22 -2.71
N PHE A 118 13.01 -4.89 -2.86
CA PHE A 118 13.74 -3.94 -2.04
C PHE A 118 12.86 -3.49 -0.88
N SER A 119 13.03 -4.23 0.21
CA SER A 119 12.66 -3.87 1.57
C SER A 119 13.05 -2.41 1.90
N PRO A 120 12.29 -1.67 2.75
CA PRO A 120 12.91 -0.55 3.46
C PRO A 120 14.19 -1.05 4.14
N THR A 121 15.18 -0.20 4.39
CA THR A 121 16.47 -0.64 4.99
C THR A 121 16.33 -1.40 6.33
N ASP A 122 15.13 -1.43 6.89
CA ASP A 122 14.75 -2.05 8.16
C ASP A 122 14.15 -3.47 8.03
N GLY A 123 14.24 -4.15 6.88
CA GLY A 123 13.80 -5.56 6.75
C GLY A 123 12.28 -5.78 6.65
N GLY A 124 11.57 -4.91 5.92
CA GLY A 124 10.14 -5.03 5.63
C GLY A 124 9.79 -5.44 4.19
N SER A 125 8.54 -5.76 3.94
CA SER A 125 7.93 -5.99 2.63
C SER A 125 6.99 -4.84 2.26
N TRP A 126 6.91 -4.56 0.97
CA TRP A 126 6.00 -3.55 0.40
C TRP A 126 4.76 -4.26 -0.15
N HIS A 127 3.60 -3.84 0.33
CA HIS A 127 2.31 -4.37 -0.11
C HIS A 127 1.55 -3.30 -0.88
N LEU A 128 1.16 -3.61 -2.12
CA LEU A 128 0.53 -2.67 -3.02
C LEU A 128 -0.95 -3.01 -3.22
N PHE A 129 -1.80 -2.00 -3.15
CA PHE A 129 -3.25 -2.13 -3.25
C PHE A 129 -3.79 -1.11 -4.26
N GLY A 130 -4.62 -1.57 -5.20
CA GLY A 130 -5.35 -0.66 -6.08
C GLY A 130 -6.47 0.00 -5.28
N VAL A 131 -6.56 1.33 -5.35
CA VAL A 131 -7.58 2.13 -4.69
C VAL A 131 -8.13 3.20 -5.65
N THR A 132 -9.44 3.39 -5.63
CA THR A 132 -10.11 4.41 -6.46
C THR A 132 -11.04 5.23 -5.58
N PRO A 133 -11.05 6.58 -5.65
CA PRO A 133 -12.01 7.37 -4.89
C PRO A 133 -13.44 6.90 -5.16
N ARG A 134 -14.19 6.60 -4.10
CA ARG A 134 -15.59 6.22 -4.26
C ARG A 134 -16.35 7.46 -4.70
N SER A 135 -16.88 7.45 -5.92
CA SER A 135 -17.71 8.54 -6.41
C SER A 135 -19.02 8.50 -5.63
N SER A 136 -19.33 9.58 -4.92
CA SER A 136 -20.61 9.81 -4.24
C SER A 136 -21.74 10.00 -5.24
#